data_AF-A0A7V0QHR5-F1
#
_entry.id   AF-A0A7V0QHR5-F1
#
_cell.length_a   1.000
_cell.length_b   1.000
_cell.length_c   1.000
_cell.angle_alpha   90.00
_cell.angle_beta   90.00
_cell.angle_gamma   90.00
#
_symmetry.space_group_name_H-M   'P 1'
#
loop_
_entity.id
_entity.type
_entity.pdbx_description
1 polymer ?
#
loop_
_entity_poly.entity_id
_entity_poly.type
_entity_poly.pdbx_seq_one_letter_code
_entity_poly.pdbx_strand_id
1 'polypeptide(L)'
;MLTRKETVKTFCLFTLCMLTVFLFTLAGFCQNQAKKPEKKGPTTYQIDGEDQDIRQLARIISNITGKNFILDDRVKGRVTIISPKPVTAEEAYKVFESILEVNGFTIVPAGKINKIVPSGEARHKNVTTLFEPEYKKEGEDRVVTQIVPLQFADANELKKLLTPLVSRQGLIASYPPANTLILTDY
;
A
#
# COMPACT_ATOMS: atom_id res chain seq x y z
N MET A 1 -33.48 -79.10 -26.06
CA MET A 1 -32.20 -79.15 -25.31
C MET A 1 -31.29 -78.00 -25.77
N LEU A 2 -31.43 -76.83 -25.15
CA LEU A 2 -30.56 -75.64 -25.17
C LEU A 2 -30.86 -74.86 -23.86
N THR A 3 -30.07 -73.93 -23.29
CA THR A 3 -28.75 -73.39 -23.66
C THR A 3 -27.88 -73.07 -22.41
N ARG A 4 -27.90 -73.89 -21.32
CA ARG A 4 -27.36 -73.57 -19.95
C ARG A 4 -25.97 -72.88 -19.86
N LYS A 5 -25.13 -72.95 -20.90
CA LYS A 5 -23.86 -72.20 -21.01
C LYS A 5 -24.00 -70.69 -21.29
N GLU A 6 -25.05 -70.25 -21.98
CA GLU A 6 -25.27 -68.83 -22.32
C GLU A 6 -25.51 -67.99 -21.06
N THR A 7 -26.43 -68.43 -20.20
CA THR A 7 -26.82 -67.72 -18.97
C THR A 7 -25.63 -67.44 -18.04
N VAL A 8 -24.67 -68.36 -17.95
CA VAL A 8 -23.47 -68.20 -17.11
C VAL A 8 -22.49 -67.18 -17.72
N LYS A 9 -22.34 -67.15 -19.05
CA LYS A 9 -21.53 -66.12 -19.73
C LYS A 9 -22.12 -64.72 -19.52
N THR A 10 -23.42 -64.55 -19.71
CA THR A 10 -24.08 -63.24 -19.52
C THR A 10 -23.95 -62.74 -18.08
N PHE A 11 -24.13 -63.63 -17.10
CA PHE A 11 -24.02 -63.27 -15.68
C PHE A 11 -22.59 -62.90 -15.27
N CYS A 12 -21.58 -63.60 -15.79
CA CYS A 12 -20.17 -63.31 -15.53
C CYS A 12 -19.69 -62.01 -16.18
N LEU A 13 -20.19 -61.69 -17.39
CA LEU A 13 -19.89 -60.41 -18.06
C LEU A 13 -20.51 -59.22 -17.30
N PHE A 14 -21.71 -59.39 -16.73
CA PHE A 14 -22.38 -58.36 -15.94
C PHE A 14 -21.67 -58.08 -14.60
N THR A 15 -21.23 -59.13 -13.88
CA THR A 15 -20.49 -58.94 -12.61
C THR A 15 -19.10 -58.35 -12.82
N LEU A 16 -18.41 -58.71 -13.91
CA LEU A 16 -17.11 -58.08 -14.26
C LEU A 16 -17.27 -56.58 -14.55
N CYS A 17 -18.35 -56.19 -15.25
CA CYS A 17 -18.61 -54.79 -15.57
C CYS A 17 -19.04 -53.97 -14.35
N MET A 18 -19.77 -54.56 -13.40
CA MET A 18 -20.15 -53.83 -12.17
C MET A 18 -18.93 -53.55 -11.26
N LEU A 19 -17.92 -54.44 -11.27
CA LEU A 19 -16.68 -54.25 -10.52
C LEU A 19 -15.81 -53.11 -11.09
N THR A 20 -15.77 -52.93 -12.41
CA THR A 20 -14.98 -51.86 -13.05
C THR A 20 -15.58 -50.47 -12.87
N VAL A 21 -16.92 -50.34 -12.84
CA VAL A 21 -17.59 -49.08 -12.53
C VAL A 21 -17.29 -48.61 -11.11
N PHE A 22 -17.22 -49.53 -10.14
CA PHE A 22 -16.97 -49.21 -8.74
C PHE A 22 -15.55 -48.67 -8.48
N LEU A 23 -14.54 -49.14 -9.23
CA LEU A 23 -13.18 -48.57 -9.18
C LEU A 23 -13.13 -47.13 -9.72
N PHE A 24 -13.89 -46.82 -10.78
CA PHE A 24 -13.89 -45.48 -11.38
C PHE A 24 -14.58 -44.42 -10.50
N THR A 25 -15.59 -44.79 -9.71
CA THR A 25 -16.26 -43.85 -8.80
C THR A 25 -15.38 -43.37 -7.63
N LEU A 26 -14.34 -44.11 -7.26
CA LEU A 26 -13.40 -43.71 -6.18
C LEU A 26 -12.38 -42.66 -6.62
N ALA A 27 -12.13 -42.49 -7.92
CA ALA A 27 -11.27 -41.43 -8.46
C ALA A 27 -11.96 -40.04 -8.51
N GLY A 28 -13.28 -39.98 -8.27
CA GLY A 28 -14.08 -38.75 -8.37
C GLY A 28 -13.93 -37.77 -7.20
N PHE A 29 -13.43 -38.20 -6.04
CA PHE A 29 -13.17 -37.31 -4.91
C PHE A 29 -11.81 -36.61 -5.04
N CYS A 30 -11.73 -35.72 -6.03
CA CYS A 30 -10.59 -34.83 -6.20
C CYS A 30 -10.49 -33.86 -5.01
N GLN A 31 -9.62 -34.22 -4.06
CA GLN A 31 -8.94 -33.37 -3.08
C GLN A 31 -9.49 -31.94 -2.91
N ASN A 32 -10.61 -31.79 -2.21
CA ASN A 32 -10.94 -30.51 -1.59
C ASN A 32 -10.06 -30.32 -0.33
N GLN A 33 -8.75 -30.14 -0.54
CA GLN A 33 -7.83 -29.78 0.53
C GLN A 33 -8.15 -28.37 0.98
N ALA A 34 -8.85 -28.25 2.11
CA ALA A 34 -8.89 -27.03 2.89
C ALA A 34 -7.46 -26.68 3.31
N LYS A 35 -6.79 -25.86 2.50
CA LYS A 35 -5.39 -25.47 2.70
C LYS A 35 -5.30 -24.63 3.96
N LYS A 36 -4.97 -25.30 5.07
CA LYS A 36 -4.66 -24.72 6.38
C LYS A 36 -3.77 -23.49 6.18
N PRO A 37 -4.02 -22.35 6.84
CA PRO A 37 -3.23 -21.14 6.62
C PRO A 37 -1.79 -21.37 7.10
N GLU A 38 -0.96 -21.75 6.14
CA GLU A 38 0.48 -21.86 6.27
C GLU A 38 1.02 -20.46 6.57
N LYS A 39 1.57 -20.29 7.78
CA LYS A 39 2.35 -19.08 8.11
C LYS A 39 3.61 -19.08 7.25
N LYS A 40 3.48 -18.58 6.02
CA LYS A 40 4.63 -18.21 5.20
C LYS A 40 5.54 -17.30 6.02
N GLY A 41 6.85 -17.53 5.92
CA GLY A 41 7.84 -16.52 6.32
C GLY A 41 7.64 -15.21 5.54
N PRO A 42 8.40 -14.15 5.85
CA PRO A 42 8.28 -12.87 5.16
C PRO A 42 8.32 -13.10 3.65
N THR A 43 7.19 -12.88 2.99
CA THR A 43 7.06 -13.15 1.55
C THR A 43 7.77 -12.01 0.84
N THR A 44 8.84 -12.36 0.14
CA THR A 44 9.64 -11.42 -0.63
C THR A 44 9.24 -11.46 -2.10
N TYR A 45 9.36 -10.31 -2.75
CA TYR A 45 8.91 -10.05 -4.11
C TYR A 45 10.07 -9.40 -4.88
N GLN A 46 10.26 -9.78 -6.14
CA GLN A 46 11.11 -8.99 -7.05
C GLN A 46 10.22 -7.93 -7.71
N ILE A 47 10.74 -6.70 -7.75
CA ILE A 47 10.10 -5.53 -8.34
C ILE A 47 11.16 -4.84 -9.19
N ASP A 48 11.35 -5.38 -10.38
CA ASP A 48 12.18 -4.87 -11.45
C ASP A 48 11.30 -4.61 -12.68
N GLY A 49 11.61 -3.54 -13.41
CA GLY A 49 10.84 -3.18 -14.60
C GLY A 49 11.23 -1.84 -15.18
N GLU A 50 11.47 -1.81 -16.48
CA GLU A 50 11.73 -0.61 -17.25
C GLU A 50 10.41 -0.02 -17.80
N ASP A 51 10.32 1.31 -17.88
CA ASP A 51 9.23 2.08 -18.51
C ASP A 51 7.80 1.71 -18.05
N GLN A 52 7.64 1.30 -16.78
CA GLN A 52 6.37 0.84 -16.21
C GLN A 52 5.40 1.99 -15.94
N ASP A 53 4.11 1.82 -16.24
CA ASP A 53 3.07 2.81 -15.92
C ASP A 53 2.73 2.81 -14.41
N ILE A 54 2.64 3.99 -13.80
CA ILE A 54 2.35 4.17 -12.36
C ILE A 54 1.03 3.49 -11.95
N ARG A 55 0.02 3.42 -12.83
CA ARG A 55 -1.28 2.76 -12.60
C ARG A 55 -1.19 1.24 -12.65
N GLN A 56 -0.19 0.69 -13.33
CA GLN A 56 0.10 -0.74 -13.30
C GLN A 56 0.85 -1.09 -12.01
N LEU A 57 1.87 -0.30 -11.65
CA LEU A 57 2.60 -0.44 -10.40
C LEU A 57 1.68 -0.36 -9.17
N ALA A 58 0.76 0.60 -9.14
CA ALA A 58 -0.23 0.72 -8.06
C ALA A 58 -1.08 -0.56 -7.85
N ARG A 59 -1.40 -1.31 -8.93
CA ARG A 59 -2.13 -2.60 -8.83
C ARG A 59 -1.24 -3.70 -8.29
N ILE A 60 0.03 -3.76 -8.72
CA ILE A 60 1.02 -4.72 -8.21
C ILE A 60 1.18 -4.53 -6.70
N ILE A 61 1.39 -3.29 -6.26
CA ILE A 61 1.51 -2.94 -4.83
C ILE A 61 0.21 -3.19 -4.08
N SER A 62 -0.97 -2.94 -4.67
CA SER A 62 -2.27 -3.29 -4.08
C SER A 62 -2.38 -4.80 -3.79
N ASN A 63 -2.00 -5.65 -4.76
CA ASN A 63 -2.02 -7.10 -4.61
C ASN A 63 -1.01 -7.61 -3.56
N ILE A 64 0.17 -6.98 -3.48
CA ILE A 64 1.23 -7.34 -2.53
C ILE A 64 0.89 -6.91 -1.09
N THR A 65 0.33 -5.71 -0.93
CA THR A 65 0.11 -5.09 0.40
C THR A 65 -1.31 -5.25 0.94
N GLY A 66 -2.27 -5.66 0.11
CA GLY A 66 -3.70 -5.68 0.44
C GLY A 66 -4.33 -4.29 0.60
N LYS A 67 -3.62 -3.20 0.25
CA LYS A 67 -4.11 -1.82 0.36
C LYS A 67 -4.96 -1.43 -0.85
N ASN A 68 -6.10 -0.81 -0.60
CA ASN A 68 -6.93 -0.21 -1.64
C ASN A 68 -6.36 1.15 -2.06
N PHE A 69 -6.21 1.38 -3.36
CA PHE A 69 -5.79 2.67 -3.91
C PHE A 69 -6.88 3.28 -4.83
N ILE A 70 -7.09 4.59 -4.73
CA ILE A 70 -7.81 5.39 -5.72
C ILE A 70 -6.80 6.35 -6.35
N LEU A 71 -6.77 6.43 -7.67
CA LEU A 71 -5.86 7.30 -8.41
C LEU A 71 -6.64 8.49 -9.00
N ASP A 72 -6.11 9.70 -8.83
CA ASP A 72 -6.58 10.90 -9.55
C ASP A 72 -6.25 10.78 -11.05
N ASP A 73 -7.08 11.33 -11.93
CA ASP A 73 -6.87 11.26 -13.38
C ASP A 73 -5.57 11.94 -13.85
N ARG A 74 -5.03 12.86 -13.05
CA ARG A 74 -3.73 13.51 -13.27
C ARG A 74 -2.53 12.57 -12.99
N VAL A 75 -2.72 11.44 -12.30
CA VAL A 75 -1.65 10.47 -12.00
C VAL A 75 -1.30 9.71 -13.28
N LYS A 76 -0.31 10.20 -14.01
CA LYS A 76 0.21 9.63 -15.26
C LYS A 76 1.72 9.85 -15.28
N GLY A 77 2.46 8.83 -15.70
CA GLY A 77 3.92 8.83 -15.71
C GLY A 77 4.43 7.42 -15.93
N ARG A 78 5.67 7.30 -16.39
CA ARG A 78 6.37 6.02 -16.56
C ARG A 78 7.64 6.02 -15.74
N VAL A 79 7.95 4.88 -15.14
CA VAL A 79 8.98 4.74 -14.11
C VAL A 79 9.82 3.50 -14.38
N THR A 80 11.12 3.61 -14.16
CA THR A 80 12.06 2.48 -14.25
C THR A 80 12.52 2.13 -12.84
N ILE A 81 12.37 0.86 -12.48
CA ILE A 81 12.69 0.32 -11.15
C ILE A 81 13.80 -0.72 -11.33
N ILE A 82 14.93 -0.49 -10.67
CA ILE A 82 16.09 -1.38 -10.68
C ILE A 82 16.29 -1.88 -9.25
N SER A 83 15.73 -3.06 -8.92
CA SER A 83 15.91 -3.69 -7.60
C SER A 83 16.81 -4.92 -7.69
N PRO A 84 18.09 -4.85 -7.28
CA PRO A 84 19.01 -5.99 -7.33
C PRO A 84 18.74 -7.04 -6.24
N LYS A 85 17.80 -6.80 -5.33
CA LYS A 85 17.42 -7.69 -4.23
C LYS A 85 15.89 -7.85 -4.17
N PRO A 86 15.39 -9.02 -3.73
CA PRO A 86 13.98 -9.18 -3.46
C PRO A 86 13.59 -8.41 -2.19
N VAL A 87 12.44 -7.75 -2.20
CA VAL A 87 11.94 -6.85 -1.14
C VAL A 87 10.71 -7.44 -0.46
N THR A 88 10.49 -7.13 0.81
CA THR A 88 9.26 -7.45 1.53
C THR A 88 8.09 -6.59 1.04
N ALA A 89 6.85 -6.95 1.40
CA ALA A 89 5.66 -6.15 1.08
C ALA A 89 5.70 -4.71 1.65
N GLU A 90 6.36 -4.51 2.81
CA GLU A 90 6.51 -3.21 3.45
C GLU A 90 7.58 -2.36 2.76
N GLU A 91 8.70 -2.96 2.36
CA GLU A 91 9.74 -2.29 1.57
C GLU A 91 9.24 -1.94 0.16
N ALA A 92 8.50 -2.85 -0.48
CA ALA A 92 7.81 -2.60 -1.76
C ALA A 92 6.88 -1.38 -1.68
N TYR A 93 6.15 -1.24 -0.58
CA TYR A 93 5.27 -0.10 -0.34
C TYR A 93 6.05 1.22 -0.19
N LYS A 94 7.17 1.22 0.56
CA LYS A 94 8.05 2.39 0.69
C LYS A 94 8.71 2.79 -0.63
N VAL A 95 9.18 1.82 -1.41
CA VAL A 95 9.74 2.05 -2.75
C VAL A 95 8.67 2.69 -3.66
N PHE A 96 7.42 2.24 -3.57
CA PHE A 96 6.31 2.84 -4.30
C PHE A 96 6.02 4.28 -3.87
N GLU A 97 6.07 4.60 -2.57
CA GLU A 97 5.95 5.98 -2.07
C GLU A 97 7.05 6.89 -2.63
N SER A 98 8.32 6.48 -2.59
CA SER A 98 9.43 7.25 -3.18
C SER A 98 9.30 7.42 -4.70
N ILE A 99 8.78 6.41 -5.42
CA ILE A 99 8.52 6.51 -6.86
C ILE A 99 7.43 7.56 -7.16
N LEU A 100 6.37 7.62 -6.35
CA LEU A 100 5.33 8.64 -6.48
C LEU A 100 5.89 10.04 -6.20
N GLU A 101 6.69 10.18 -5.15
CA GLU A 101 7.34 11.43 -4.72
C GLU A 101 8.20 12.04 -5.84
N VAL A 102 9.08 11.24 -6.45
CA VAL A 102 9.91 11.64 -7.62
C VAL A 102 9.07 12.09 -8.81
N ASN A 103 7.85 11.58 -8.96
CA ASN A 103 6.91 11.97 -10.02
C ASN A 103 5.95 13.10 -9.60
N GLY A 104 6.13 13.70 -8.41
CA GLY A 104 5.29 14.79 -7.91
C GLY A 104 3.90 14.34 -7.44
N PHE A 105 3.73 13.06 -7.13
CA PHE A 105 2.51 12.47 -6.55
C PHE A 105 2.76 12.05 -5.09
N THR A 106 1.69 11.85 -4.33
CA THR A 106 1.78 11.34 -2.96
C THR A 106 0.50 10.60 -2.57
N ILE A 107 0.57 9.84 -1.48
CA ILE A 107 -0.52 9.01 -0.95
C ILE A 107 -1.15 9.72 0.24
N VAL A 108 -2.44 10.04 0.14
CA VAL A 108 -3.26 10.60 1.23
C VAL A 108 -4.17 9.51 1.80
N PRO A 109 -4.02 9.11 3.07
CA PRO A 109 -4.89 8.12 3.69
C PRO A 109 -6.30 8.69 3.90
N ALA A 110 -7.32 7.93 3.49
CA ALA A 110 -8.73 8.27 3.60
C ALA A 110 -9.50 7.08 4.18
N GLY A 111 -9.32 6.84 5.49
CA GLY A 111 -9.89 5.69 6.19
C GLY A 111 -9.30 4.37 5.72
N LYS A 112 -10.10 3.51 5.07
CA LYS A 112 -9.68 2.21 4.54
C LYS A 112 -9.12 2.26 3.10
N ILE A 113 -9.00 3.45 2.54
CA ILE A 113 -8.61 3.69 1.14
C ILE A 113 -7.48 4.70 1.11
N ASN A 114 -6.52 4.51 0.21
CA ASN A 114 -5.37 5.39 0.03
C ASN A 114 -5.55 6.15 -1.30
N LYS A 115 -5.50 7.48 -1.29
CA LYS A 115 -5.74 8.30 -2.49
C LYS A 115 -4.41 8.80 -3.03
N ILE A 116 -4.08 8.45 -4.26
CA ILE A 116 -2.89 8.95 -4.96
C ILE A 116 -3.27 10.24 -5.69
N VAL A 117 -2.65 11.35 -5.29
CA VAL A 117 -2.94 12.71 -5.76
C VAL A 117 -1.64 13.48 -6.06
N PRO A 118 -1.68 14.56 -6.86
CA PRO A 118 -0.53 15.46 -6.99
C PRO A 118 -0.12 16.05 -5.63
N SER A 119 1.18 16.18 -5.37
CA SER A 119 1.73 16.61 -4.08
C SER A 119 1.22 17.98 -3.62
N GLY A 120 1.00 18.92 -4.55
CA GLY A 120 0.41 20.24 -4.25
C GLY A 120 -1.01 20.18 -3.67
N GLU A 121 -1.80 19.15 -3.99
CA GLU A 121 -3.15 18.94 -3.44
C GLU A 121 -3.12 18.33 -2.04
N ALA A 122 -2.07 17.57 -1.71
CA ALA A 122 -1.90 16.93 -0.41
C ALA A 122 -1.44 17.93 0.67
N ARG A 123 -0.65 18.95 0.30
CA ARG A 123 -0.23 20.04 1.20
C ARG A 123 -1.41 20.72 1.91
N HIS A 124 -2.58 20.79 1.27
CA HIS A 124 -3.80 21.37 1.83
C HIS A 124 -4.60 20.42 2.73
N LYS A 125 -4.26 19.11 2.74
CA LYS A 125 -5.04 18.04 3.40
C LYS A 125 -4.31 17.38 4.56
N ASN A 126 -2.98 17.46 4.59
CA ASN A 126 -2.12 16.89 5.64
C ASN A 126 -1.65 17.91 6.69
N VAL A 127 -2.29 19.09 6.81
CA VAL A 127 -1.98 20.06 7.87
C VAL A 127 -2.57 19.59 9.20
N THR A 128 -1.85 18.71 9.89
CA THR A 128 -2.12 18.39 11.29
C THR A 128 -1.62 19.55 12.15
N THR A 129 -2.53 20.43 12.58
CA THR A 129 -2.21 21.48 13.54
C THR A 129 -1.88 20.85 14.89
N LEU A 130 -0.60 20.83 15.26
CA LEU A 130 -0.13 20.37 16.56
C LEU A 130 -0.16 21.55 17.55
N PHE A 131 -1.00 21.45 18.57
CA PHE A 131 -1.09 22.42 19.67
C PHE A 131 -0.13 22.11 20.83
N GLU A 132 0.55 20.96 20.80
CA GLU A 132 1.52 20.53 21.81
C GLU A 132 2.84 20.11 21.15
N PRO A 133 3.99 20.24 21.85
CA PRO A 133 5.32 19.91 21.32
C PRO A 133 5.59 18.39 21.35
N GLU A 134 4.67 17.58 20.83
CA GLU A 134 4.88 16.14 20.70
C GLU A 134 5.83 15.87 19.52
N TYR A 135 7.14 15.84 19.83
CA TYR A 135 8.23 15.50 18.89
C TYR A 135 8.20 14.02 18.47
N LYS A 136 7.13 13.60 17.79
CA LYS A 136 7.10 12.32 17.06
C LYS A 136 7.98 12.43 15.83
N LYS A 137 9.19 11.86 15.90
CA LYS A 137 10.05 11.57 14.73
C LYS A 137 9.43 10.44 13.91
N GLU A 138 8.63 10.80 12.91
CA GLU A 138 8.09 9.86 11.91
C GLU A 138 8.06 10.54 10.53
N GLY A 139 9.03 10.24 9.66
CA GLY A 139 9.09 10.72 8.27
C GLY A 139 9.50 12.19 8.10
N GLU A 140 10.55 12.44 7.32
CA GLU A 140 11.19 13.75 7.10
C GLU A 140 10.58 14.54 5.93
N ASP A 141 9.26 14.43 5.69
CA ASP A 141 8.57 15.15 4.60
C ASP A 141 7.10 15.42 4.96
N ARG A 142 6.86 16.33 5.92
CA ARG A 142 5.50 16.70 6.34
C ARG A 142 5.39 18.11 6.86
N VAL A 143 4.53 18.89 6.21
CA VAL A 143 4.17 20.25 6.61
C VAL A 143 3.59 20.28 8.03
N VAL A 144 4.36 20.78 8.99
CA VAL A 144 3.90 21.02 10.37
C VAL A 144 3.67 22.51 10.56
N THR A 145 2.44 22.89 10.88
CA THR A 145 2.11 24.25 11.35
C THR A 145 1.97 24.24 12.87
N GLN A 146 2.83 25.00 13.56
CA GLN A 146 2.81 25.21 15.01
C GLN A 146 2.38 26.63 15.34
N ILE A 147 1.62 26.76 16.43
CA ILE A 147 1.18 28.05 17.00
C ILE A 147 1.83 28.17 18.38
N VAL A 148 2.78 29.08 18.51
CA VAL A 148 3.62 29.24 19.70
C VAL A 148 3.29 30.57 20.40
N PRO A 149 2.47 30.56 21.48
CA PRO A 149 2.23 31.76 22.27
C PRO A 149 3.48 32.14 23.08
N LEU A 150 3.85 33.42 23.06
CA LEU A 150 5.07 33.93 23.70
C LEU A 150 4.75 34.64 25.02
N GLN A 151 5.45 34.24 26.07
CA GLN A 151 5.28 34.81 27.42
C GLN A 151 6.30 35.90 27.76
N PHE A 152 7.52 35.84 27.19
CA PHE A 152 8.67 36.64 27.63
C PHE A 152 9.38 37.43 26.51
N ALA A 153 8.86 37.41 25.29
CA ALA A 153 9.47 38.04 24.11
C ALA A 153 8.42 38.52 23.11
N ASP A 154 8.72 39.55 22.33
CA ASP A 154 7.82 40.07 21.29
C ASP A 154 7.87 39.20 20.01
N ALA A 155 6.69 38.92 19.46
CA ALA A 155 6.54 38.09 18.27
C ALA A 155 7.23 38.66 17.01
N ASN A 156 7.33 39.98 16.85
CA ASN A 156 7.98 40.60 15.69
C ASN A 156 9.50 40.63 15.83
N GLU A 157 10.03 40.79 17.04
CA GLU A 157 11.46 40.67 17.32
C GLU A 157 11.95 39.25 17.08
N LEU A 158 11.29 38.25 17.69
CA LEU A 158 11.63 36.85 17.45
C LEU A 158 11.45 36.45 15.98
N LYS A 159 10.43 36.93 15.28
CA LYS A 159 10.29 36.69 13.83
C LYS A 159 11.55 37.10 13.06
N LYS A 160 12.10 38.29 13.31
CA LYS A 160 13.32 38.78 12.64
C LYS A 160 14.53 37.88 12.92
N LEU A 161 14.68 37.45 14.18
CA LEU A 161 15.80 36.60 14.62
C LEU A 161 15.70 35.16 14.11
N LEU A 162 14.49 34.62 13.99
CA LEU A 162 14.24 33.23 13.60
C LEU A 162 14.08 33.04 12.08
N THR A 163 13.75 34.09 11.32
CA THR A 163 13.62 34.02 9.85
C THR A 163 14.82 33.34 9.14
N PRO A 164 16.10 33.54 9.53
CA PRO A 164 17.24 32.86 8.90
C PRO A 164 17.37 31.36 9.23
N LEU A 165 16.62 30.86 10.21
CA LEU A 165 16.68 29.47 10.70
C LEU A 165 15.56 28.60 10.14
N VAL A 166 14.56 29.20 9.49
CA VAL A 166 13.47 28.49 8.82
C VAL A 166 13.98 27.91 7.50
N SER A 167 13.46 26.75 7.08
CA SER A 167 13.81 26.16 5.77
C SER A 167 13.48 27.12 4.60
N ARG A 168 14.06 26.85 3.42
CA ARG A 168 13.81 27.67 2.21
C ARG A 168 12.35 27.69 1.76
N GLN A 169 11.53 26.74 2.22
CA GLN A 169 10.12 26.60 1.88
C GLN A 169 9.20 26.94 3.05
N GLY A 170 9.72 26.98 4.28
CA GLY A 170 8.96 27.31 5.48
C GLY A 170 8.53 28.78 5.56
N LEU A 171 7.54 29.04 6.42
CA LEU A 171 6.88 30.34 6.59
C LEU A 171 6.80 30.70 8.07
N ILE A 172 7.16 31.94 8.40
CA ILE A 172 7.06 32.50 9.76
C ILE A 172 6.21 33.78 9.78
N ALA A 173 5.17 33.77 10.60
CA ALA A 173 4.25 34.88 10.82
C ALA A 173 4.16 35.23 12.32
N SER A 174 4.04 36.52 12.62
CA SER A 174 3.78 37.03 13.96
C SER A 174 2.33 37.52 14.03
N TYR A 175 1.67 37.25 15.16
CA TYR A 175 0.36 37.81 15.49
C TYR A 175 0.48 38.59 16.82
N PRO A 176 0.82 39.90 16.74
CA PRO A 176 1.06 40.73 17.93
C PRO A 176 -0.09 40.82 18.93
N PRO A 177 -1.39 40.88 18.54
CA PRO A 177 -2.49 41.03 19.50
C PRO A 177 -2.64 39.91 20.53
N ALA A 178 -2.13 38.70 20.23
CA ALA A 178 -2.03 37.59 21.19
C ALA A 178 -0.58 37.15 21.43
N ASN A 179 0.39 38.03 21.13
CA ASN A 179 1.84 37.81 21.19
C ASN A 179 2.27 36.38 20.77
N THR A 180 1.82 35.95 19.58
CA THR A 180 1.96 34.56 19.13
C THR A 180 2.78 34.50 17.84
N LEU A 181 3.63 33.48 17.73
CA LEU A 181 4.29 33.09 16.49
C LEU A 181 3.56 31.93 15.83
N ILE A 182 3.42 31.99 14.51
CA ILE A 182 2.94 30.91 13.67
C ILE A 182 4.11 30.49 12.79
N LEU A 183 4.55 29.25 12.93
CA LEU A 183 5.64 28.65 12.15
C LEU A 183 5.05 27.51 11.33
N THR A 184 5.35 27.48 10.04
CA THR A 184 5.07 26.34 9.16
C THR A 184 6.37 25.90 8.53
N ASP A 185 6.78 24.66 8.76
CA ASP A 185 7.97 24.07 8.13
C ASP A 185 7.63 22.72 7.47
N TYR A 186 8.48 22.27 6.55
CA TYR A 186 8.26 21.10 5.66
C TYR A 186 9.01 19.85 6.13
#